data_AF-A0A3B0RA69-F1
#
_entry.id   AF-A0A3B0RA69-F1
#
_cell.length_a   1.000
_cell.length_b   1.000
_cell.length_c   1.000
_cell.angle_alpha   90.00
_cell.angle_beta   90.00
_cell.angle_gamma   90.00
#
_symmetry.space_group_name_H-M   'P 1'
#
loop_
_entity.id
_entity.type
_entity.pdbx_description
1 polymer ?
#
loop_
_entity_poly.entity_id
_entity_poly.type
_entity_poly.pdbx_seq_one_letter_code
_entity_poly.pdbx_strand_id
1 'polypeptide(L)' 'MTLFILGLIIFFGVHAVPVLARGRRQALIAKLGEGAYKGLYALASLAGFTLII' A
#
# COMPACT_ATOMS: atom_id res chain seq x y z
N MET A 1 -3.43 11.59 17.88
CA MET A 1 -2.00 11.38 17.53
C MET A 1 -1.71 9.96 17.08
N THR A 2 -2.19 8.92 17.77
CA THR A 2 -1.99 7.52 17.37
C THR A 2 -2.51 7.18 15.97
N LEU A 3 -3.73 7.61 15.62
CA LEU A 3 -4.32 7.36 14.29
C LEU A 3 -3.51 8.02 13.16
N PHE A 4 -3.09 9.27 13.37
CA PHE A 4 -2.22 9.98 12.43
C PHE A 4 -0.92 9.20 12.16
N ILE A 5 -0.23 8.76 13.21
CA ILE A 5 1.01 7.98 13.09
C ILE A 5 0.74 6.66 12.35
N LEU A 6 -0.35 5.97 12.68
CA LEU A 6 -0.75 4.74 11.99
C LEU A 6 -1.02 5.00 10.50
N GLY A 7 -1.71 6.09 10.17
CA GLY A 7 -1.94 6.53 8.80
C GLY A 7 -0.64 6.76 8.04
N LEU A 8 0.34 7.44 8.64
CA LEU A 8 1.66 7.62 8.04
C LEU A 8 2.37 6.28 7.78
N ILE A 9 2.37 5.38 8.77
CA ILE A 9 3.00 4.05 8.63
C ILE A 9 2.36 3.27 7.47
N ILE A 10 1.03 3.24 7.39
CA ILE A 10 0.31 2.53 6.34
C ILE A 10 0.57 3.20 4.99
N PHE A 11 0.38 4.51 4.88
CA PHE A 11 0.51 5.25 3.63
C PHE A 11 1.91 5.14 3.05
N PHE A 12 2.95 5.47 3.82
CA PHE A 12 4.33 5.39 3.37
C PHE A 12 4.80 3.94 3.21
N GLY A 13 4.36 3.02 4.07
CA GLY A 13 4.67 1.60 3.95
C GLY A 13 4.17 1.01 2.63
N VAL A 14 2.89 1.25 2.28
CA VAL A 14 2.30 0.81 1.01
C VAL A 14 3.08 1.38 -0.19
N HIS A 15 3.44 2.66 -0.15
CA HIS A 15 4.21 3.31 -1.23
C HIS A 15 5.67 2.82 -1.32
N ALA A 16 6.27 2.41 -0.20
CA ALA A 16 7.66 1.93 -0.17
C ALA A 16 7.80 0.51 -0.72
N VAL A 17 6.81 -0.39 -0.53
CA VAL A 17 6.90 -1.80 -0.96
C VAL A 17 7.18 -1.96 -2.48
N PRO A 18 6.50 -1.28 -3.40
CA PRO A 18 6.81 -1.35 -4.84
C PRO A 18 8.24 -0.96 -5.19
N VAL A 19 8.83 -0.04 -4.41
CA VAL A 19 10.17 0.52 -4.66
C VAL A 19 11.25 -0.39 -4.08
N LEU A 20 11.09 -0.76 -2.80
CA LEU A 20 12.09 -1.48 -2.00
C LEU A 20 11.99 -3.00 -2.17
N ALA A 21 10.81 -3.54 -2.51
CA ALA A 21 10.55 -4.97 -2.60
C ALA A 21 9.93 -5.34 -3.95
N ARG A 22 10.60 -4.96 -5.06
CA ARG A 22 10.14 -5.20 -6.44
C ARG A 22 9.78 -6.67 -6.71
N GLY A 23 10.55 -7.62 -6.16
CA GLY A 23 10.26 -9.06 -6.27
C GLY A 23 8.94 -9.47 -5.59
N ARG A 24 8.62 -8.90 -4.42
CA ARG A 24 7.33 -9.13 -3.75
C ARG A 24 6.17 -8.56 -4.56
N ARG A 25 6.34 -7.37 -5.12
CA ARG A 25 5.34 -6.78 -6.04
C ARG A 25 5.08 -7.71 -7.23
N GLN A 26 6.13 -8.20 -7.91
CA GLN A 26 5.97 -9.11 -9.05
C GLN A 26 5.28 -10.42 -8.66
N ALA A 27 5.66 -11.02 -7.52
CA ALA A 27 5.01 -12.23 -7.02
C ALA A 27 3.52 -12.01 -6.69
N LEU A 28 3.17 -10.86 -6.12
CA LEU A 28 1.77 -10.51 -5.82
C LEU A 28 0.98 -10.26 -7.11
N ILE A 29 1.55 -9.56 -8.09
CA ILE A 29 0.92 -9.34 -9.40
C ILE A 29 0.72 -10.68 -10.12
N ALA A 30 1.70 -11.60 -10.06
CA ALA A 30 1.57 -12.93 -10.66
C ALA A 30 0.45 -13.78 -10.01
N LYS A 31 0.18 -13.59 -8.71
CA LYS A 31 -0.87 -14.30 -7.98
C LYS A 31 -2.26 -13.67 -8.10
N LEU A 32 -2.34 -12.34 -8.07
CA LEU A 32 -3.58 -11.58 -7.97
C LEU A 32 -4.04 -11.02 -9.33
N GLY A 33 -3.13 -10.92 -10.29
CA GLY A 33 -3.31 -10.13 -11.49
C GLY A 33 -3.01 -8.64 -11.26
N GLU A 34 -2.67 -7.94 -12.34
CA GLU A 34 -2.27 -6.52 -12.27
C GLU A 34 -3.40 -5.61 -11.78
N GLY A 35 -4.64 -5.84 -12.25
CA GLY A 35 -5.80 -5.04 -11.88
C GLY A 35 -6.13 -5.14 -10.39
N ALA A 36 -6.22 -6.36 -9.85
CA ALA A 36 -6.50 -6.57 -8.44
C ALA A 36 -5.38 -6.04 -7.54
N TYR A 37 -4.12 -6.23 -7.93
CA TYR A 37 -3.00 -5.64 -7.20
C TYR A 37 -3.08 -4.11 -7.13
N LYS A 38 -3.32 -3.44 -8.26
CA LYS A 38 -3.47 -1.98 -8.31
C LYS A 38 -4.69 -1.50 -7.49
N GLY A 39 -5.80 -2.24 -7.53
CA GLY A 39 -6.99 -1.95 -6.72
C GLY A 39 -6.70 -2.04 -5.21
N LEU A 40 -6.07 -3.12 -4.75
CA LEU A 40 -5.68 -3.28 -3.35
C LEU A 40 -4.66 -2.22 -2.91
N TYR A 41 -3.69 -1.91 -3.77
CA TYR A 41 -2.73 -0.84 -3.52
C TYR A 41 -3.42 0.51 -3.34
N ALA A 42 -4.37 0.85 -4.22
CA ALA A 42 -5.12 2.09 -4.15
C ALA A 42 -6.00 2.16 -2.89
N LEU A 43 -6.73 1.09 -2.56
CA LEU A 43 -7.55 1.01 -1.35
C LEU A 43 -6.72 1.16 -0.07
N ALA A 44 -5.58 0.47 0.01
CA ALA A 44 -4.69 0.57 1.17
C ALA A 44 -4.07 1.97 1.29
N SER A 45 -3.70 2.58 0.17
CA SER A 45 -3.19 3.96 0.13
C SER A 45 -4.25 4.96 0.58
N LEU A 46 -5.49 4.81 0.10
CA LEU A 46 -6.61 5.66 0.49
C LEU A 46 -6.93 5.52 1.98
N ALA A 47 -7.00 4.30 2.50
CA ALA A 47 -7.22 4.05 3.92
C ALA A 47 -6.13 4.69 4.79
N GLY A 48 -4.85 4.55 4.41
CA GLY A 48 -3.75 5.20 5.10
C GLY A 48 -3.87 6.73 5.08
N PHE A 49 -4.24 7.31 3.93
CA PHE A 49 -4.45 8.74 3.80
C PHE A 49 -5.64 9.25 4.63
N THR A 50 -6.77 8.53 4.65
CA THR A 50 -7.93 8.88 5.48
C THR A 50 -7.61 8.90 6.97
N LEU A 51 -6.64 8.10 7.44
CA LEU A 51 -6.21 8.11 8.83
C LEU A 51 -5.29 9.29 9.19
N ILE A 52 -4.74 9.98 8.18
CA ILE A 52 -3.82 11.12 8.35
C ILE A 52 -4.59 12.44 8.53
N ILE A 53 -5.72 12.61 7.83
CA ILE A 53 -6.51 13.85 7.79
C ILE A 53 -7.56 13.83 8.91
#